data_AF-A0A2D4QX55-F1
#
_entry.id   AF-A0A2D4QX55-F1
#
_cell.length_a   1.000
_cell.length_b   1.000
_cell.length_c   1.000
_cell.angle_alpha   90.00
_cell.angle_beta   90.00
_cell.angle_gamma   90.00
#
_symmetry.space_group_name_H-M   'P 1'
#
loop_
_entity.id
_entity.type
_entity.pdbx_description
1 polymer ?
#
loop_
_entity_poly.entity_id
_entity_poly.type
_entity_poly.pdbx_seq_one_letter_code
_entity_poly.pdbx_strand_id
1 'polypeptide(L)'
;MTVATNYDDRMALIKKIAETKKQNEARKQRMAKVRAKTAAVKKQAKKAKRDFMQIPKEGENMYHWTDASKYAKEYYGEVMYETTRYDNDWD
;
A
#
# COMPACT_ATOMS: atom_id res chain seq x y z
N MET A 1 -33.55 -9.28 23.20
CA MET A 1 -32.98 -10.31 24.10
C MET A 1 -33.89 -11.52 24.04
N THR A 2 -33.35 -12.73 23.90
CA THR A 2 -34.14 -13.96 24.05
C THR A 2 -34.46 -14.14 25.53
N VAL A 3 -35.72 -13.98 25.91
CA VAL A 3 -36.17 -14.19 27.29
C VAL A 3 -36.60 -15.64 27.43
N ALA A 4 -35.88 -16.42 28.23
CA ALA A 4 -36.24 -17.80 28.55
C ALA A 4 -37.31 -17.81 29.65
N THR A 5 -38.48 -18.39 29.37
CA THR A 5 -39.62 -18.42 30.29
C THR A 5 -39.62 -19.66 31.17
N ASN A 6 -39.23 -20.82 30.62
CA ASN A 6 -39.22 -22.09 31.35
C ASN A 6 -37.87 -22.35 32.02
N TYR A 7 -37.84 -23.29 32.98
CA TYR A 7 -36.61 -23.66 33.67
C TYR A 7 -35.58 -24.28 32.71
N ASP A 8 -36.01 -25.21 31.85
CA ASP A 8 -35.13 -25.90 30.90
C ASP A 8 -34.50 -24.93 29.90
N ASP A 9 -35.26 -23.96 29.40
CA ASP A 9 -34.77 -22.92 28.50
C ASP A 9 -33.71 -22.05 29.17
N ARG A 10 -33.91 -21.70 30.45
CA ARG A 10 -32.92 -20.95 31.24
C ARG A 10 -31.63 -21.75 31.40
N MET A 11 -31.73 -23.05 31.71
CA MET A 11 -30.56 -23.92 31.86
C MET A 11 -29.81 -24.11 30.53
N ALA A 12 -30.53 -24.31 29.43
CA ALA A 12 -29.94 -24.40 28.10
C ALA A 12 -29.24 -23.09 27.69
N LEU A 13 -29.84 -21.94 27.99
CA LEU A 13 -29.25 -20.64 27.74
C LEU A 13 -27.97 -20.42 28.57
N ILE A 14 -27.99 -20.78 29.85
CA ILE A 14 -26.80 -20.70 30.72
C ILE A 14 -25.67 -21.55 30.16
N LYS A 15 -25.95 -22.79 29.76
CA LYS A 15 -24.96 -23.70 29.17
C LYS A 15 -24.37 -23.11 27.88
N LYS A 16 -25.21 -22.60 26.99
CA LYS A 16 -24.78 -21.94 25.74
C LYS A 16 -23.88 -20.72 26.03
N ILE A 17 -24.23 -19.89 27.00
CA ILE A 17 -23.41 -18.73 27.39
C ILE A 17 -22.06 -19.18 27.96
N ALA A 18 -22.03 -20.22 28.79
CA ALA A 18 -20.80 -20.76 29.35
C ALA A 18 -19.86 -21.28 28.25
N GLU A 19 -20.39 -22.04 27.29
CA GLU A 19 -19.63 -22.52 26.12
C GLU A 19 -19.10 -21.35 25.29
N THR A 20 -19.95 -20.35 25.01
CA THR A 20 -19.57 -19.14 24.26
C THR A 20 -18.46 -18.37 24.97
N LYS A 21 -18.53 -18.23 26.30
CA LYS A 21 -17.49 -17.58 27.10
C LYS A 21 -16.16 -18.33 27.00
N LYS A 22 -16.18 -19.66 27.15
CA LYS A 22 -14.99 -20.52 27.01
C LYS A 22 -14.36 -20.40 25.62
N GLN A 23 -15.16 -20.42 24.57
CA GLN A 23 -14.69 -20.25 23.19
C GLN A 23 -14.07 -18.85 22.98
N ASN A 24 -14.73 -17.81 23.48
CA ASN A 24 -14.23 -16.44 23.39
C ASN A 24 -12.91 -16.24 24.14
N GLU A 25 -12.75 -16.86 25.31
CA GLU A 25 -11.51 -16.83 26.07
C GLU A 25 -10.37 -17.51 25.30
N ALA A 26 -10.61 -18.72 24.78
CA ALA A 26 -9.64 -19.41 23.94
C ALA A 26 -9.26 -18.58 22.70
N ARG A 27 -10.23 -17.92 22.07
CA ARG A 27 -9.99 -17.00 20.94
C ARG A 27 -9.13 -15.81 21.36
N LYS A 28 -9.44 -15.17 22.50
CA LYS A 28 -8.66 -14.04 23.03
C LYS A 28 -7.20 -14.44 23.27
N GLN A 29 -6.95 -15.61 23.85
CA GLN A 29 -5.59 -16.12 24.07
C GLN A 29 -4.84 -16.35 22.75
N ARG A 30 -5.49 -16.96 21.75
CA ARG A 30 -4.90 -17.13 20.41
C ARG A 30 -4.56 -15.79 19.76
N MET A 31 -5.48 -14.83 19.81
CA MET A 31 -5.27 -13.49 19.26
C MET A 31 -4.17 -12.72 19.98
N ALA A 32 -4.04 -12.87 21.30
CA ALA A 32 -2.96 -12.26 22.08
C ALA A 32 -1.58 -12.78 21.60
N LYS A 33 -1.45 -14.08 21.36
CA LYS A 33 -0.21 -14.68 20.80
C LYS A 33 0.12 -14.13 19.41
N VAL A 34 -0.88 -14.01 18.53
CA VAL A 34 -0.69 -13.44 17.18
C VAL A 34 -0.26 -11.97 17.26
N ARG A 35 -0.89 -11.18 18.12
CA ARG A 35 -0.54 -9.76 18.35
C ARG A 35 0.89 -9.60 18.88
N ALA A 36 1.31 -10.44 19.83
CA ALA A 36 2.68 -10.43 20.33
C ALA A 36 3.70 -10.73 19.22
N LYS A 37 3.45 -11.77 18.41
CA LYS A 37 4.32 -12.12 17.26
C LYS A 37 4.39 -10.99 16.23
N THR A 38 3.25 -10.43 15.83
CA THR A 38 3.21 -9.33 14.84
C THR A 38 3.85 -8.05 15.36
N ALA A 39 3.73 -7.75 16.66
CA ALA A 39 4.43 -6.62 17.27
C ALA A 39 5.95 -6.81 17.26
N ALA A 40 6.44 -8.03 17.52
CA ALA A 40 7.86 -8.34 17.42
C ALA A 40 8.40 -8.16 15.98
N VAL A 41 7.69 -8.67 14.98
CA VAL A 41 8.04 -8.49 13.56
C VAL A 41 8.05 -7.01 13.17
N LYS A 42 7.05 -6.22 13.59
CA LYS A 42 7.01 -4.78 13.32
C LYS A 42 8.15 -4.01 13.97
N LYS A 43 8.64 -4.43 15.14
CA LYS A 43 9.83 -3.82 15.77
C LYS A 43 11.12 -4.13 15.03
N GLN A 44 11.24 -5.34 14.48
CA GLN A 44 12.41 -5.77 13.71
C GLN A 44 12.43 -5.16 12.29
N ALA A 45 11.27 -5.00 11.67
CA ALA A 45 11.13 -4.29 10.41
C ALA A 45 11.27 -2.78 10.64
N LYS A 46 12.51 -2.28 10.75
CA LYS A 46 12.80 -0.85 10.58
C LYS A 46 12.24 -0.45 9.22
N LYS A 47 11.18 0.37 9.20
CA LYS A 47 10.73 1.01 7.96
C LYS A 47 11.92 1.80 7.44
N ALA A 48 12.35 1.51 6.21
CA ALA A 48 13.34 2.35 5.55
C ALA A 48 12.83 3.79 5.59
N LYS A 49 13.65 4.74 6.05
CA LYS A 49 13.35 6.15 5.91
C LYS A 49 13.22 6.41 4.42
N ARG A 50 11.99 6.60 3.94
CA ARG A 50 11.74 7.10 2.59
C ARG A 50 11.76 8.62 2.74
N ASP A 51 12.85 9.25 2.33
CA ASP A 51 12.82 10.69 2.16
C ASP A 51 11.77 11.00 1.08
N PHE A 52 10.92 11.98 1.37
CA PHE A 52 9.87 12.41 0.45
C PHE A 52 10.55 12.87 -0.84
N MET A 53 10.30 12.18 -1.95
CA MET A 53 10.94 12.39 -3.26
C MET A 53 12.45 12.07 -3.34
N GLN A 54 12.85 10.82 -3.12
CA GLN A 54 14.01 10.28 -3.84
C GLN A 54 13.61 10.06 -5.31
N ILE A 55 13.48 11.14 -6.07
CA ILE A 55 13.57 11.09 -7.52
C ILE A 55 14.99 10.59 -7.78
N PRO A 56 15.20 9.45 -8.47
CA PRO A 56 16.53 9.12 -8.96
C PRO A 56 17.06 10.39 -9.60
N LYS A 57 18.24 10.86 -9.20
CA LYS A 57 18.91 11.91 -9.96
C LYS A 57 19.20 11.23 -11.30
N GLU A 58 18.24 11.29 -12.22
CA GLU A 58 18.43 10.93 -13.61
C GLU A 58 19.46 11.95 -14.08
N GLY A 59 20.73 11.61 -13.85
CA GLY A 59 21.83 12.26 -14.49
C GLY A 59 21.53 12.09 -15.96
N GLU A 60 21.08 13.19 -16.57
CA GLU A 60 20.85 13.41 -17.99
C GLU A 60 20.58 12.12 -18.76
N ASN A 61 19.31 11.82 -19.05
CA ASN A 61 18.89 10.73 -19.94
C ASN A 61 19.93 10.51 -21.03
N MET A 62 20.73 9.44 -21.02
CA MET A 62 21.93 9.25 -21.85
C MET A 62 21.72 9.49 -23.37
N TYR A 63 20.46 9.51 -23.80
CA TYR A 63 19.96 9.73 -25.15
C TYR A 63 19.39 11.14 -25.39
N HIS A 64 19.65 12.11 -24.52
CA HIS A 64 19.13 13.49 -24.60
C HIS A 64 19.46 14.16 -25.95
N TRP A 65 20.57 13.78 -26.57
CA TRP A 65 21.03 14.26 -27.89
C TRP A 65 20.45 13.48 -29.08
N THR A 66 19.91 12.28 -28.88
CA THR A 66 19.32 11.46 -29.96
C THR A 66 17.82 11.63 -30.14
N ASP A 67 17.13 12.04 -29.08
CA ASP A 67 15.66 12.01 -29.01
C ASP A 67 15.05 13.34 -29.47
N ALA A 68 15.66 14.47 -29.12
CA ALA A 68 15.04 15.78 -29.26
C ALA A 68 14.48 16.07 -30.67
N SER A 69 15.21 15.76 -31.74
CA SER A 69 14.76 16.07 -33.11
C SER A 69 13.75 15.05 -33.66
N LYS A 70 13.80 13.79 -33.23
CA LYS A 70 12.89 12.74 -33.73
C LYS A 70 11.49 12.85 -33.13
N TYR A 71 11.37 13.32 -31.88
CA TYR A 71 10.09 13.41 -31.18
C TYR A 71 9.55 14.85 -31.05
N ALA A 72 10.32 15.87 -31.47
CA ALA A 72 9.81 17.25 -31.57
C ALA A 72 8.53 17.31 -32.42
N LYS A 73 8.49 16.57 -33.53
CA LYS A 73 7.31 16.52 -34.41
C LYS A 73 6.11 15.79 -33.77
N GLU A 74 6.37 14.82 -32.90
CA GLU A 74 5.33 13.95 -32.31
C GLU A 74 4.66 14.58 -31.08
N TYR A 75 5.41 15.36 -30.27
CA TYR A 75 4.89 15.99 -29.04
C TYR A 75 4.59 17.48 -29.16
N TYR A 76 5.28 18.23 -30.02
CA TYR A 76 5.17 19.70 -30.10
C TYR A 76 4.59 20.20 -31.44
N GLY A 77 4.26 19.28 -32.34
CA GLY A 77 3.62 19.57 -33.63
C GLY A 77 4.57 20.19 -34.66
N GLU A 78 4.02 20.54 -35.82
CA GLU A 78 4.81 21.06 -36.97
C GLU A 78 5.46 22.41 -36.67
N VAL A 79 4.83 23.23 -35.82
CA VAL A 79 5.30 24.60 -35.50
C VAL A 79 6.66 24.59 -34.81
N MET A 80 6.88 23.72 -33.81
CA MET A 80 8.18 23.65 -33.12
C MET A 80 9.28 23.04 -34.01
N TYR A 81 8.89 22.11 -34.89
CA TYR A 81 9.80 21.51 -35.87
C TYR A 81 10.31 22.55 -36.88
N GLU A 82 9.43 23.40 -37.42
CA GLU A 82 9.84 24.46 -38.34
C GLU A 82 10.75 25.51 -37.68
N THR A 83 10.52 25.84 -36.40
CA THR A 83 11.35 26.81 -35.67
C THR A 83 12.75 26.30 -35.33
N THR A 84 12.91 25.00 -35.08
CA THR A 84 14.22 24.41 -34.66
C THR A 84 15.02 23.82 -35.82
N ARG A 85 14.41 23.69 -37.02
CA ARG A 85 15.06 23.13 -38.20
C ARG A 85 16.27 23.94 -38.69
N TYR A 86 16.24 25.26 -38.53
CA TYR A 86 17.26 26.18 -39.06
C TYR A 86 18.37 26.51 -38.07
N ASP A 87 18.31 25.97 -36.85
CA ASP A 87 19.27 26.28 -35.77
C ASP A 87 20.66 25.65 -36.02
N ASN A 88 20.77 24.73 -36.99
CA ASN A 88 22.02 24.06 -37.38
C ASN A 88 22.61 24.56 -38.72
N ASP A 89 22.02 25.58 -39.35
CA ASP A 89 22.46 26.07 -40.67
C ASP A 89 23.55 27.17 -40.58
N TRP A 90 24.12 27.41 -39.40
CA TRP A 90 25.19 28.38 -39.16
C TRP A 90 26.48 27.67 -38.70
N ASP A 91 27.20 27.07 -39.65
CA ASP A 91 28.64 26.78 -39.56
C ASP A 91 29.46 28.01 -40.00
#